data_AF-J0MW91-F1
#
_entry.id   AF-J0MW91-F1
#
_cell.length_a   1.000
_cell.length_b   1.000
_cell.length_c   1.000
_cell.angle_alpha   90.00
_cell.angle_beta   90.00
_cell.angle_gamma   90.00
#
_symmetry.space_group_name_H-M   'P 1'
#
loop_
_entity.id
_entity.type
_entity.pdbx_description
1 polymer ?
#
loop_
_entity_poly.entity_id
_entity_poly.type
_entity_poly.pdbx_seq_one_letter_code
_entity_poly.pdbx_strand_id
1 'polypeptide(L)'
;MGYFRAMFGPRSYYVYRIGVGPEEAVRRAVAFWRGKGCKVEENDIDRRLREAGYTGTEMSGGSEAGFLKDLLLLVSVVGWALLFIPATRRAVPRPFTIGIVASLEGSEANETTLFCFDANEDNSDSLFSPREYTEHQMIKLGRKLARQGILREAPRRLTRRDLSKGHPLRDYDIFKLLR
;
A
#
# COMPACT_ATOMS: atom_id res chain seq x y z
N MET A 1 -11.32 23.17 14.05
CA MET A 1 -10.01 22.46 14.01
C MET A 1 -10.23 21.07 14.61
N GLY A 2 -10.06 19.96 13.87
CA GLY A 2 -10.21 18.62 14.47
C GLY A 2 -10.48 17.41 13.55
N TYR A 3 -10.92 17.58 12.30
CA TYR A 3 -11.44 16.44 11.51
C TYR A 3 -10.42 15.64 10.68
N PHE A 4 -9.17 16.10 10.54
CA PHE A 4 -8.14 15.37 9.76
C PHE A 4 -7.22 14.48 10.60
N ARG A 5 -7.25 14.63 11.94
CA ARG A 5 -6.29 13.99 12.87
C ARG A 5 -6.56 12.51 13.18
N ALA A 6 -7.73 11.99 12.80
CA ALA A 6 -8.17 10.63 13.16
C ALA A 6 -8.16 9.62 12.00
N MET A 7 -7.88 10.05 10.76
CA MET A 7 -7.93 9.16 9.58
C MET A 7 -6.62 8.43 9.28
N PHE A 8 -5.51 8.89 9.86
CA PHE A 8 -4.15 8.45 9.52
C PHE A 8 -3.47 7.75 10.69
N GLY A 9 -4.19 6.84 11.36
CA GLY A 9 -3.62 5.95 12.38
C GLY A 9 -2.45 5.08 11.85
N PRO A 10 -1.91 4.12 12.61
CA PRO A 10 -0.76 3.30 12.19
C PRO A 10 -0.96 2.63 10.81
N ARG A 11 0.14 2.17 10.19
CA ARG A 11 0.21 1.45 8.89
C ARG A 11 -1.13 0.75 8.55
N SER A 12 -1.75 1.20 7.46
CA SER A 12 -3.01 0.63 6.97
C SER A 12 -2.74 -0.51 6.00
N TYR A 13 -3.43 -1.62 6.23
CA TYR A 13 -3.39 -2.81 5.40
C TYR A 13 -4.70 -2.92 4.65
N TYR A 14 -4.61 -3.11 3.35
CA TYR A 14 -5.76 -3.46 2.52
C TYR A 14 -5.70 -4.95 2.22
N VAL A 15 -6.75 -5.65 2.63
CA VAL A 15 -6.87 -7.10 2.54
C VAL A 15 -7.87 -7.44 1.45
N TYR A 16 -7.47 -8.33 0.56
CA TYR A 16 -8.26 -8.84 -0.55
C TYR A 16 -8.33 -10.36 -0.47
N ARG A 17 -9.54 -10.91 -0.32
CA ARG A 17 -9.78 -12.34 -0.54
C ARG A 17 -10.01 -12.58 -2.01
N ILE A 18 -9.16 -13.38 -2.63
CA ILE A 18 -9.10 -13.54 -4.08
C ILE A 18 -9.09 -15.00 -4.48
N GLY A 19 -9.77 -15.30 -5.58
CA GLY A 19 -10.01 -16.62 -6.11
C GLY A 19 -8.87 -17.20 -6.94
N VAL A 20 -7.62 -16.91 -6.59
CA VAL A 20 -6.41 -17.34 -7.30
C VAL A 20 -5.31 -17.65 -6.29
N GLY A 21 -4.32 -18.45 -6.68
CA GLY A 21 -3.17 -18.77 -5.83
C GLY A 21 -2.27 -17.56 -5.49
N PRO A 22 -1.40 -17.71 -4.48
CA PRO A 22 -0.62 -16.61 -3.90
C PRO A 22 0.35 -15.93 -4.86
N GLU A 23 1.01 -16.66 -5.75
CA GLU A 23 1.94 -16.08 -6.72
C GLU A 23 1.19 -15.26 -7.77
N GLU A 24 0.05 -15.77 -8.24
CA GLU A 24 -0.81 -15.10 -9.20
C GLU A 24 -1.45 -13.83 -8.61
N ALA A 25 -1.83 -13.90 -7.33
CA ALA A 25 -2.29 -12.77 -6.54
C ALA A 25 -1.27 -11.62 -6.52
N VAL A 26 -0.04 -11.92 -6.11
CA VAL A 26 1.07 -10.97 -6.04
C VAL A 26 1.36 -10.42 -7.43
N ARG A 27 1.43 -11.28 -8.45
CA ARG A 27 1.70 -10.89 -9.85
C ARG A 27 0.67 -9.86 -10.36
N ARG A 28 -0.62 -10.04 -10.06
CA ARG A 28 -1.68 -9.10 -10.48
C ARG A 28 -1.59 -7.75 -9.78
N ALA A 29 -1.29 -7.76 -8.48
CA ALA A 29 -1.05 -6.54 -7.72
C ALA A 29 0.20 -5.81 -8.24
N VAL A 30 1.30 -6.52 -8.47
CA VAL A 30 2.52 -5.98 -9.06
C VAL A 30 2.24 -5.36 -10.44
N ALA A 31 1.49 -6.05 -11.30
CA ALA A 31 1.11 -5.53 -12.61
C ALA A 31 0.25 -4.24 -12.50
N PHE A 32 -0.62 -4.15 -11.50
CA PHE A 32 -1.37 -2.93 -11.23
C PHE A 32 -0.46 -1.76 -10.83
N TRP A 33 0.47 -1.98 -9.91
CA TRP A 33 1.39 -0.95 -9.42
C TRP A 33 2.45 -0.55 -10.45
N ARG A 34 2.93 -1.47 -11.29
CA ARG A 34 3.74 -1.13 -12.49
C ARG A 34 2.98 -0.18 -13.40
N GLY A 35 1.68 -0.40 -13.61
CA GLY A 35 0.80 0.52 -14.34
C GLY A 35 0.60 1.90 -13.67
N LYS A 36 1.21 2.13 -12.51
CA LYS A 36 1.29 3.42 -11.80
C LYS A 36 2.71 3.99 -11.78
N GLY A 37 3.63 3.38 -12.52
CA GLY A 37 5.04 3.77 -12.57
C GLY A 37 5.88 3.22 -11.42
N CYS A 38 5.36 2.29 -10.62
CA CYS A 38 6.13 1.67 -9.55
C CYS A 38 7.11 0.61 -10.09
N LYS A 39 8.27 0.47 -9.44
CA LYS A 39 9.30 -0.51 -9.74
C LYS A 39 9.43 -1.50 -8.59
N VAL A 40 9.78 -2.74 -8.89
CA VAL A 40 10.06 -3.75 -7.85
C VAL A 40 11.36 -3.38 -7.16
N GLU A 41 11.37 -3.42 -5.84
CA GLU A 41 12.58 -3.22 -5.06
C GLU A 41 13.50 -4.44 -5.18
N GLU A 42 14.79 -4.20 -5.35
CA GLU A 42 15.79 -5.27 -5.40
C GLU A 42 16.17 -5.67 -3.96
N ASN A 43 15.32 -6.48 -3.34
CA ASN A 43 15.53 -7.01 -2.00
C ASN A 43 15.07 -8.47 -1.89
N ASP A 44 15.71 -9.24 -0.99
CA ASP A 44 15.38 -10.66 -0.76
C ASP A 44 14.22 -10.83 0.25
N ILE A 45 13.22 -9.95 0.16
CA ILE A 45 12.11 -9.94 1.12
C ILE A 45 11.20 -11.16 0.93
N ASP A 46 11.10 -11.69 -0.29
CA ASP A 46 10.29 -12.88 -0.59
C ASP A 46 10.78 -14.10 0.18
N ARG A 47 12.10 -14.34 0.24
CA ARG A 47 12.67 -15.48 0.99
C ARG A 47 12.27 -15.43 2.46
N ARG A 48 12.32 -14.26 3.07
CA ARG A 48 12.01 -14.06 4.49
C ARG A 48 10.51 -14.10 4.77
N LEU A 49 9.70 -13.62 3.82
CA LEU A 49 8.25 -13.79 3.86
C LEU A 49 7.87 -15.27 3.77
N ARG A 50 8.56 -16.06 2.93
CA ARG A 50 8.32 -17.50 2.77
C ARG A 50 8.57 -18.26 4.07
N GLU A 51 9.63 -17.92 4.80
CA GLU A 51 9.90 -18.47 6.14
C GLU A 51 8.74 -18.21 7.11
N ALA A 52 8.00 -17.12 6.92
CA ALA A 52 6.85 -16.74 7.74
C ALA A 52 5.49 -17.20 7.16
N GLY A 53 5.46 -18.01 6.10
CA GLY A 53 4.22 -18.50 5.47
C GLY A 53 3.57 -17.52 4.49
N TYR A 54 4.36 -16.65 3.86
CA TYR A 54 3.89 -15.65 2.88
C TYR A 54 4.77 -15.63 1.62
N THR A 55 4.27 -15.06 0.53
CA THR A 55 5.11 -14.67 -0.62
C THR A 55 4.78 -13.24 -1.00
N GLY A 56 5.75 -12.51 -1.52
CA GLY A 56 5.53 -11.10 -1.76
C GLY A 56 6.74 -10.35 -2.26
N THR A 57 6.54 -9.06 -2.44
CA THR A 57 7.57 -8.15 -2.89
C THR A 57 7.27 -6.75 -2.39
N GLU A 58 8.26 -5.87 -2.52
CA GLU A 58 8.08 -4.44 -2.34
C GLU A 58 8.18 -3.73 -3.67
N MET A 59 7.48 -2.60 -3.76
CA MET A 59 7.61 -1.73 -4.91
C MET A 59 7.75 -0.28 -4.47
N SER A 60 8.71 0.45 -5.04
CA SER A 60 8.79 1.90 -4.89
C SER A 60 8.05 2.61 -6.00
N GLY A 61 7.53 3.80 -5.70
CA GLY A 61 6.94 4.71 -6.66
C GLY A 61 7.02 6.15 -6.19
N GLY A 62 6.40 7.04 -6.96
CA GLY A 62 6.52 8.48 -6.73
C GLY A 62 7.85 9.03 -7.23
N SER A 63 8.09 10.32 -6.98
CA SER A 63 9.30 10.99 -7.42
C SER A 63 9.62 12.21 -6.57
N GLU A 64 10.87 12.67 -6.66
CA GLU A 64 11.34 13.89 -6.00
C GLU A 64 10.55 15.15 -6.45
N ALA A 65 9.97 15.12 -7.66
CA ALA A 65 9.09 16.18 -8.13
C ALA A 65 7.84 16.35 -7.24
N GLY A 66 7.47 15.33 -6.45
CA GLY A 66 6.43 15.42 -5.43
C GLY A 66 6.75 16.49 -4.38
N PHE A 67 8.00 16.56 -3.91
CA PHE A 67 8.43 17.59 -2.94
C PHE A 67 8.33 19.00 -3.53
N LEU A 68 8.72 19.17 -4.80
CA LEU A 68 8.61 20.46 -5.49
C LEU A 68 7.15 20.90 -5.65
N LYS A 69 6.27 19.98 -6.05
CA LYS A 69 4.82 20.23 -6.14
C LYS A 69 4.28 20.70 -4.78
N ASP A 70 4.66 20.03 -3.69
CA ASP A 70 4.19 20.39 -2.35
C ASP A 70 4.68 21.78 -1.93
N LEU A 71 5.94 22.12 -2.22
CA LEU A 71 6.49 23.45 -1.99
C LEU A 71 5.69 24.52 -2.75
N LEU A 72 5.39 24.28 -4.03
CA LEU A 72 4.58 25.20 -4.85
C LEU A 72 3.15 25.39 -4.30
N LEU A 73 2.55 24.32 -3.78
CA LEU A 73 1.24 24.39 -3.14
C LEU A 73 1.27 25.18 -1.83
N LEU A 74 2.38 25.15 -1.09
CA LEU A 74 2.55 25.87 0.18
C LEU A 74 2.83 27.36 0.02
N VAL A 75 3.62 27.75 -0.99
CA VAL A 75 4.12 29.15 -1.10
C VAL A 75 3.16 30.09 -1.81
N SER A 76 2.06 29.59 -2.40
CA SER A 76 1.11 30.41 -3.18
C SER A 76 -0.31 30.34 -2.63
N VAL A 77 -1.03 31.47 -2.62
CA VAL A 77 -2.43 31.54 -2.18
C VAL A 77 -3.34 30.64 -3.02
N VAL A 78 -3.08 30.57 -4.33
CA VAL A 78 -3.76 29.64 -5.24
C VAL A 78 -3.42 28.19 -4.87
N GLY A 79 -2.15 27.90 -4.58
CA GLY A 79 -1.71 26.59 -4.10
C GLY A 79 -2.43 26.13 -2.84
N TRP A 80 -2.65 27.02 -1.88
CA TRP A 80 -3.43 26.75 -0.68
C TRP A 80 -4.88 26.36 -1.00
N ALA A 81 -5.53 27.07 -1.93
CA ALA A 81 -6.87 26.69 -2.38
C ALA A 81 -6.85 25.31 -3.05
N LEU A 82 -5.81 25.00 -3.83
CA LEU A 82 -5.64 23.70 -4.48
C LEU A 82 -5.42 22.56 -3.48
N LEU A 83 -4.88 22.80 -2.27
CA LEU A 83 -4.74 21.77 -1.23
C LEU A 83 -6.08 21.18 -0.77
N PHE A 84 -7.18 21.91 -0.93
CA PHE A 84 -8.51 21.41 -0.61
C PHE A 84 -9.07 20.45 -1.67
N ILE A 85 -8.38 20.30 -2.81
CA ILE A 85 -8.79 19.42 -3.90
C ILE A 85 -8.03 18.08 -3.77
N PRO A 86 -8.70 16.95 -3.47
CA PRO A 86 -8.00 15.67 -3.29
C PRO A 86 -7.20 15.21 -4.52
N ALA A 87 -7.62 15.58 -5.73
CA ALA A 87 -6.92 15.21 -6.96
C ALA A 87 -5.54 15.86 -7.09
N THR A 88 -5.38 17.11 -6.65
CA THR A 88 -4.10 17.85 -6.71
C THR A 88 -3.12 17.32 -5.67
N ARG A 89 -3.59 17.03 -4.44
CA ARG A 89 -2.77 16.42 -3.39
C ARG A 89 -2.17 15.08 -3.82
N ARG A 90 -2.99 14.26 -4.48
CA ARG A 90 -2.61 12.95 -5.03
C ARG A 90 -1.82 13.03 -6.34
N ALA A 91 -1.78 14.18 -7.00
CA ALA A 91 -0.96 14.34 -8.20
C ALA A 91 0.51 14.31 -7.80
N VAL A 92 1.34 13.61 -8.57
CA VAL A 92 2.80 13.48 -8.35
C VAL A 92 3.13 13.22 -6.86
N PRO A 93 2.92 11.97 -6.39
CA PRO A 93 3.22 11.63 -5.00
C PRO A 93 4.73 11.71 -4.73
N ARG A 94 5.09 12.09 -3.50
CA ARG A 94 6.45 11.90 -2.96
C ARG A 94 6.89 10.44 -3.10
N PRO A 95 8.20 10.14 -3.04
CA PRO A 95 8.67 8.76 -3.00
C PRO A 95 7.97 7.95 -1.90
N PHE A 96 7.53 6.76 -2.25
CA PHE A 96 6.85 5.84 -1.35
C PHE A 96 7.20 4.40 -1.68
N THR A 97 7.05 3.51 -0.70
CA THR A 97 7.22 2.06 -0.89
C THR A 97 5.94 1.35 -0.48
N ILE A 98 5.46 0.43 -1.32
CA ILE A 98 4.30 -0.42 -1.01
C ILE A 98 4.74 -1.88 -0.87
N GLY A 99 4.26 -2.53 0.19
CA GLY A 99 4.40 -3.96 0.40
C GLY A 99 3.22 -4.69 -0.25
N ILE A 100 3.52 -5.74 -1.01
CA ILE A 100 2.52 -6.63 -1.62
C ILE A 100 2.83 -8.04 -1.12
N VAL A 101 1.92 -8.62 -0.36
CA VAL A 101 2.16 -9.92 0.27
C VAL A 101 0.91 -10.79 0.19
N ALA A 102 1.05 -12.05 -0.20
CA ALA A 102 -0.01 -13.04 -0.18
C ALA A 102 0.32 -14.14 0.85
N SER A 103 -0.70 -14.61 1.57
CA SER A 103 -0.55 -15.72 2.50
C SER A 103 -0.43 -17.05 1.76
N LEU A 104 0.51 -17.90 2.19
CA LEU A 104 0.63 -19.29 1.75
C LEU A 104 -0.22 -20.24 2.61
N GLU A 105 -0.57 -19.84 3.83
CA GLU A 105 -1.39 -20.62 4.75
C GLU A 105 -2.86 -20.63 4.32
N GLY A 106 -3.51 -21.80 4.39
CA GLY A 106 -4.94 -21.94 4.08
C GLY A 106 -5.29 -21.74 2.60
N SER A 107 -4.30 -21.78 1.71
CA SER A 107 -4.51 -21.79 0.25
C SER A 107 -5.12 -23.13 -0.18
N GLU A 108 -6.41 -23.35 0.10
CA GLU A 108 -7.21 -24.23 -0.76
C GLU A 108 -7.01 -23.74 -2.18
N ALA A 109 -6.81 -24.65 -3.14
CA ALA A 109 -6.14 -24.42 -4.43
C ALA A 109 -6.64 -23.24 -5.31
N ASN A 110 -7.70 -22.53 -4.91
CA ASN A 110 -8.28 -21.39 -5.61
C ASN A 110 -8.65 -20.22 -4.69
N GLU A 111 -8.13 -20.10 -3.47
CA GLU A 111 -8.37 -18.92 -2.62
C GLU A 111 -7.12 -18.48 -1.85
N THR A 112 -6.86 -17.18 -1.84
CA THR A 112 -5.73 -16.60 -1.11
C THR A 112 -6.09 -15.24 -0.53
N THR A 113 -5.45 -14.90 0.59
CA THR A 113 -5.50 -13.56 1.16
C THR A 113 -4.30 -12.73 0.72
N LEU A 114 -4.56 -11.68 -0.04
CA LEU A 114 -3.58 -10.69 -0.47
C LEU A 114 -3.64 -9.45 0.44
N PHE A 115 -2.48 -8.97 0.85
CA PHE A 115 -2.26 -7.77 1.63
C PHE A 115 -1.50 -6.74 0.77
N CYS A 116 -1.97 -5.50 0.78
CA CYS A 116 -1.20 -4.35 0.30
C CYS A 116 -1.16 -3.28 1.38
N PHE A 117 0.00 -2.71 1.63
CA PHE A 117 0.17 -1.69 2.67
C PHE A 117 1.30 -0.73 2.32
N ASP A 118 1.29 0.45 2.95
CA ASP A 118 2.41 1.38 2.87
C ASP A 118 3.57 0.82 3.70
N ALA A 119 4.67 0.52 3.04
CA ALA A 119 5.83 -0.09 3.67
C ALA A 119 6.77 0.94 4.31
N ASN A 120 6.53 2.24 4.10
CA ASN A 120 7.25 3.28 4.84
C ASN A 120 6.54 3.54 6.16
N GLU A 121 7.27 3.47 7.28
CA GLU A 121 6.78 3.84 8.60
C GLU A 121 6.89 5.36 8.81
N ASP A 122 6.59 6.15 7.78
CA ASP A 122 6.57 7.59 7.94
C ASP A 122 5.26 7.96 8.67
N ASN A 123 5.32 7.89 10.00
CA ASN A 123 4.25 8.28 10.93
C ASN A 123 4.06 9.81 10.95
N SER A 124 4.73 10.56 10.08
CA SER A 124 4.42 11.97 9.93
C SER A 124 3.03 12.10 9.31
N ASP A 125 2.10 12.66 10.10
CA ASP A 125 0.79 13.18 9.66
C ASP A 125 0.99 14.42 8.75
N SER A 126 1.85 14.28 7.75
CA SER A 126 2.12 15.30 6.76
C SER A 126 0.94 15.38 5.81
N LEU A 127 0.45 16.61 5.57
CA LEU A 127 -0.55 16.89 4.54
C LEU A 127 -0.12 16.43 3.14
N PHE A 128 1.18 16.20 2.96
CA PHE A 128 1.80 15.76 1.72
C PHE A 128 2.26 14.30 1.76
N SER A 129 1.84 13.56 2.78
CA SER A 129 2.12 12.13 2.85
C SER A 129 1.59 11.43 1.58
N PRO A 130 2.38 10.52 0.98
CA PRO A 130 1.93 9.73 -0.15
C PRO A 130 0.76 8.79 0.22
N ARG A 131 0.42 8.69 1.50
CA ARG A 131 -0.65 7.81 2.02
C ARG A 131 -2.02 8.05 1.38
N GLU A 132 -2.45 9.30 1.18
CA GLU A 132 -3.73 9.57 0.51
C GLU A 132 -3.73 9.01 -0.94
N TYR A 133 -2.57 9.07 -1.60
CA TYR A 133 -2.38 8.47 -2.91
C TYR A 133 -2.40 6.94 -2.84
N THR A 134 -1.60 6.32 -1.95
CA THR A 134 -1.48 4.86 -1.87
C THR A 134 -2.80 4.21 -1.47
N GLU A 135 -3.52 4.74 -0.48
CA GLU A 135 -4.85 4.26 -0.07
C GLU A 135 -5.86 4.35 -1.23
N HIS A 136 -5.87 5.46 -1.97
CA HIS A 136 -6.73 5.60 -3.14
C HIS A 136 -6.40 4.57 -4.23
N GLN A 137 -5.12 4.27 -4.46
CA GLN A 137 -4.73 3.23 -5.41
C GLN A 137 -5.07 1.83 -4.91
N MET A 138 -5.00 1.55 -3.60
CA MET A 138 -5.44 0.28 -3.02
C MET A 138 -6.94 0.05 -3.22
N ILE A 139 -7.77 1.08 -3.01
CA ILE A 139 -9.21 1.00 -3.34
C ILE A 139 -9.43 0.71 -4.84
N LYS A 140 -8.65 1.36 -5.71
CA LYS A 140 -8.70 1.11 -7.17
C LYS A 140 -8.25 -0.31 -7.55
N LEU A 141 -7.24 -0.84 -6.86
CA LEU A 141 -6.79 -2.22 -7.02
C LEU A 141 -7.94 -3.18 -6.69
N GLY A 142 -8.58 -3.02 -5.52
CA GLY A 142 -9.74 -3.82 -5.14
C GLY A 142 -10.86 -3.78 -6.20
N ARG A 143 -11.19 -2.59 -6.72
CA ARG A 143 -12.15 -2.45 -7.83
C ARG A 143 -11.70 -3.15 -9.12
N LYS A 144 -10.40 -3.14 -9.43
CA LYS A 144 -9.85 -3.85 -10.60
C LYS A 144 -9.96 -5.36 -10.42
N LEU A 145 -9.62 -5.89 -9.24
CA LEU A 145 -9.75 -7.31 -8.91
C LEU A 145 -11.21 -7.76 -8.95
N ALA A 146 -12.13 -6.93 -8.45
CA ALA A 146 -13.57 -7.18 -8.54
C ALA A 146 -14.07 -7.26 -10.00
N ARG A 147 -13.67 -6.31 -10.85
CA ARG A 147 -14.01 -6.34 -12.29
C ARG A 147 -13.44 -7.56 -13.02
N GLN A 148 -12.34 -8.13 -12.53
CA GLN A 148 -11.76 -9.36 -13.08
C GLN A 148 -12.51 -10.63 -12.60
N GLY A 149 -13.52 -10.50 -11.74
CA GLY A 149 -14.30 -11.63 -11.22
C GLY A 149 -13.54 -12.51 -10.22
N ILE A 150 -12.37 -12.08 -9.76
CA ILE A 150 -11.52 -12.87 -8.86
C ILE A 150 -11.66 -12.45 -7.40
N LEU A 151 -12.25 -11.30 -7.10
CA LEU A 151 -12.44 -10.87 -5.72
C LEU A 151 -13.63 -11.61 -5.10
N ARG A 152 -13.40 -12.32 -3.98
CA ARG A 152 -14.42 -13.13 -3.30
C ARG A 152 -15.26 -12.32 -2.31
N GLU A 153 -14.66 -11.29 -1.72
CA GLU A 153 -15.31 -10.43 -0.74
C GLU A 153 -14.94 -8.96 -0.95
N ALA A 154 -15.73 -8.04 -0.38
CA ALA A 154 -15.36 -6.64 -0.39
C ALA A 154 -13.96 -6.44 0.24
N PRO A 155 -13.10 -5.58 -0.35
CA PRO A 155 -11.77 -5.30 0.22
C PRO A 155 -11.92 -4.74 1.63
N ARG A 156 -11.13 -5.25 2.58
CA ARG A 156 -11.17 -4.81 3.98
C ARG A 156 -9.97 -3.91 4.26
N ARG A 157 -10.20 -2.78 4.94
CA ARG A 157 -9.13 -1.94 5.48
C ARG A 157 -8.91 -2.33 6.93
N LEU A 158 -7.70 -2.76 7.24
CA LEU A 158 -7.21 -3.05 8.58
C LEU A 158 -6.12 -2.07 8.97
N THR A 159 -5.93 -1.90 10.26
CA THR A 159 -4.79 -1.19 10.85
C THR A 159 -3.87 -2.19 11.54
N ARG A 160 -2.65 -1.77 11.90
CA ARG A 160 -1.73 -2.58 12.72
C ARG A 160 -2.38 -3.16 13.99
N ARG A 161 -3.39 -2.48 14.56
CA ARG A 161 -4.10 -2.91 15.77
C ARG A 161 -5.08 -4.05 15.51
N ASP A 162 -5.60 -4.14 14.29
CA ASP A 162 -6.56 -5.17 13.87
C ASP A 162 -5.86 -6.49 13.53
N LEU A 163 -4.54 -6.44 13.28
CA LEU A 163 -3.71 -7.65 13.15
C LEU A 163 -3.46 -8.27 14.53
N SER A 164 -3.57 -9.60 14.60
CA SER A 164 -3.28 -10.37 15.81
C SER A 164 -1.87 -10.07 16.35
N LYS A 165 -1.70 -10.17 17.67
CA LYS A 165 -0.36 -10.07 18.27
C LYS A 165 0.48 -11.24 17.75
N GLY A 166 1.68 -10.96 17.24
CA GLY A 166 2.56 -11.95 16.61
C GLY A 166 2.30 -12.18 15.11
N HIS A 167 1.36 -11.46 14.49
CA HIS A 167 1.18 -11.53 13.04
C HIS A 167 2.46 -11.05 12.32
N PRO A 168 3.08 -11.83 11.41
CA PRO A 168 4.37 -11.46 10.80
C PRO A 168 4.39 -10.08 10.15
N LEU A 169 3.31 -9.72 9.44
CA LEU A 169 3.15 -8.38 8.83
C LEU A 169 3.04 -7.21 9.82
N ARG A 170 2.77 -7.47 11.10
CA ARG A 170 2.72 -6.44 12.15
C ARG A 170 4.12 -5.91 12.47
N ASP A 171 5.13 -6.74 12.26
CA ASP A 171 6.55 -6.46 12.51
C ASP A 171 7.34 -6.49 11.20
N TYR A 172 6.70 -5.99 10.12
CA TYR A 172 7.24 -6.07 8.77
C TYR A 172 8.59 -5.37 8.62
N ASP A 173 8.87 -4.35 9.43
CA ASP A 173 10.15 -3.64 9.42
C ASP A 173 11.32 -4.55 9.87
N ILE A 174 11.05 -5.62 10.63
CA ILE A 174 12.05 -6.66 10.91
C ILE A 174 12.49 -7.32 9.59
N PHE A 175 11.56 -7.57 8.66
CA PHE A 175 11.86 -8.09 7.31
C PHE A 175 12.70 -7.12 6.46
N LYS A 176 12.81 -5.84 6.85
CA LYS A 176 13.72 -4.87 6.22
C LYS A 176 15.08 -4.77 6.89
N LEU A 177 15.12 -4.89 8.22
CA LEU A 177 16.30 -4.54 9.03
C LEU A 177 17.42 -5.61 9.04
N LEU A 178 17.13 -6.90 8.79
CA LEU A 178 18.19 -7.93 8.68
C LEU A 178 18.94 -7.90 7.33
N ARG A 179 19.40 -6.72 6.89
CA ARG A 179 20.21 -6.54 5.69
C ARG A 179 21.64 -7.05 5.88
#